data_AF-A0A8S0R7M4-F1
#
_entry.id   AF-A0A8S0R7M4-F1
#
_cell.length_a   1.000
_cell.length_b   1.000
_cell.length_c   1.000
_cell.angle_alpha   90.00
_cell.angle_beta   90.00
_cell.angle_gamma   90.00
#
_symmetry.space_group_name_H-M   'P 1'
#
loop_
_entity.id
_entity.type
_entity.pdbx_description
1 polymer ?
#
loop_
_entity_poly.entity_id
_entity_poly.type
_entity_poly.pdbx_seq_one_letter_code
_entity_poly.pdbx_strand_id
1 'polypeptide(L)'
;MDDFILSFDTHSEQFQEVQLPKYREYHQRQEDPYLVVYKGCLAFFVAPGSWCYWTTIWSVWVMNEFGVVESWVKKFNGETDEKAKWPIGVTKNNEIIIYTDESMIAYNFETKMSRDLIYDSSVDSSWLNYTGSLVFLDEKNELVENASSSV
;
A
#
# COMPACT_ATOMS: atom_id res chain seq x y z
N MET A 1 1.48 23.38 7.63
CA MET A 1 2.21 22.19 8.08
C MET A 1 2.60 21.42 6.83
N ASP A 2 3.83 20.93 6.80
CA ASP A 2 4.26 20.00 5.77
C ASP A 2 3.77 18.59 6.15
N ASP A 3 3.31 17.83 5.17
CA ASP A 3 2.80 16.48 5.40
C ASP A 3 3.97 15.51 5.59
N PHE A 4 3.83 14.54 6.49
CA PHE A 4 4.85 13.53 6.77
C PHE A 4 4.20 12.17 7.02
N ILE A 5 5.01 11.11 6.96
CA ILE A 5 4.62 9.75 7.33
C ILE A 5 4.98 9.56 8.81
N LEU A 6 4.01 9.19 9.62
CA LEU A 6 4.26 8.78 10.99
C LEU A 6 4.59 7.27 11.01
N SER A 7 5.80 6.95 11.45
CA SER A 7 6.29 5.57 11.60
C SER A 7 6.38 5.23 13.09
N PHE A 8 6.08 3.96 13.43
CA PHE A 8 6.24 3.43 14.78
C PHE A 8 7.24 2.27 14.73
N ASP A 9 8.36 2.41 15.43
CA ASP A 9 9.37 1.38 15.55
C ASP A 9 9.02 0.43 16.71
N THR A 10 8.82 -0.84 16.39
CA THR A 10 8.39 -1.85 17.39
C THR A 10 9.52 -2.33 18.29
N HIS A 11 10.80 -2.11 17.93
CA HIS A 11 11.94 -2.50 18.74
C HIS A 11 12.25 -1.46 19.81
N SER A 12 12.19 -0.19 19.43
CA SER A 12 12.48 0.97 20.29
C SER A 12 11.24 1.63 20.88
N GLU A 13 10.05 1.18 20.48
CA GLU A 13 8.72 1.68 20.90
C GLU A 13 8.54 3.19 20.70
N GLN A 14 9.13 3.73 19.64
CA GLN A 14 9.16 5.17 19.38
C GLN A 14 8.50 5.54 18.06
N PHE A 15 7.81 6.67 18.08
CA PHE A 15 7.31 7.31 16.87
C PHE A 15 8.42 8.13 16.22
N GLN A 16 8.47 8.08 14.89
CA GLN A 16 9.42 8.81 14.08
C GLN A 16 8.72 9.38 12.85
N GLU A 17 9.11 10.60 12.48
CA GLU A 17 8.61 11.26 11.28
C GLU A 17 9.49 10.89 10.09
N VAL A 18 8.87 10.42 9.00
CA VAL A 18 9.52 10.13 7.75
C VAL A 18 9.03 11.12 6.71
N GLN A 19 9.95 11.85 6.08
CA GLN A 19 9.58 12.87 5.10
C GLN A 19 9.06 12.25 3.80
N LEU A 20 8.08 12.92 3.20
CA LEU A 20 7.49 12.54 1.93
C LEU A 20 8.43 12.81 0.74
N PRO A 21 8.26 12.10 -0.39
CA PRO A 21 8.94 12.46 -1.63
C PRO A 21 8.51 13.85 -2.10
N LYS A 22 9.26 14.45 -3.02
CA LYS A 22 8.88 15.72 -3.69
C LYS A 22 7.77 15.52 -4.73
N TYR A 23 6.67 14.88 -4.34
CA TYR A 23 5.59 14.52 -5.24
C TYR A 23 4.79 15.75 -5.72
N ARG A 24 4.65 16.77 -4.85
CA ARG A 24 3.91 18.02 -5.12
C ARG A 24 4.43 18.84 -6.30
N GLU A 25 5.63 18.54 -6.81
CA GLU A 25 6.15 19.16 -8.05
C GLU A 25 5.34 18.76 -9.30
N TYR A 26 4.62 17.64 -9.23
CA TYR A 26 3.95 17.03 -10.39
C TYR A 26 2.42 17.03 -10.29
N HIS A 27 1.92 17.57 -9.18
CA HIS A 27 0.68 17.14 -8.57
C HIS A 27 0.00 18.32 -7.86
N GLN A 28 -1.31 18.45 -7.99
CA GLN A 28 -2.08 19.57 -7.45
C GLN A 28 -2.66 19.24 -6.06
N ARG A 29 -3.15 20.25 -5.35
CA ARG A 29 -3.64 20.15 -3.95
C ARG A 29 -4.84 19.22 -3.71
N GLN A 30 -5.40 18.59 -4.74
CA GLN A 30 -6.64 17.81 -4.67
C GLN A 30 -6.37 16.31 -4.89
N GLU A 31 -5.33 15.79 -4.26
CA GLU A 31 -4.89 14.41 -4.46
C GLU A 31 -4.89 13.65 -3.15
N ASP A 32 -5.27 12.38 -3.24
CA ASP A 32 -5.34 11.47 -2.11
C ASP A 32 -4.07 10.59 -2.12
N PRO A 33 -3.11 10.81 -1.19
CA PRO A 33 -1.92 9.98 -1.11
C PRO A 33 -2.18 8.68 -0.36
N TYR A 34 -1.52 7.60 -0.81
CA TYR A 34 -1.63 6.28 -0.21
C TYR A 34 -0.25 5.65 0.01
N LEU A 35 -0.10 4.97 1.14
CA LEU A 35 1.08 4.16 1.44
C LEU A 35 0.80 2.70 1.09
N VAL A 36 1.71 2.10 0.33
CA VAL A 36 1.64 0.68 -0.05
C VAL A 36 3.03 0.06 0.06
N VAL A 37 3.10 -1.27 0.17
CA VAL A 37 4.36 -2.01 0.10
C VAL A 37 4.55 -2.53 -1.32
N TYR A 38 5.58 -2.05 -2.01
CA TYR A 38 5.90 -2.44 -3.38
C TYR A 38 7.27 -3.10 -3.44
N LYS A 39 7.34 -4.37 -3.87
CA LYS A 39 8.59 -5.15 -3.92
C LYS A 39 9.36 -5.15 -2.58
N GLY A 40 8.65 -5.13 -1.46
CA GLY A 40 9.24 -5.10 -0.11
C GLY A 40 9.71 -3.72 0.36
N CYS A 41 9.59 -2.68 -0.47
CA CYS A 41 9.90 -1.31 -0.10
C CYS A 41 8.64 -0.52 0.23
N LEU A 42 8.77 0.50 1.09
CA LEU A 42 7.71 1.48 1.28
C LEU A 42 7.52 2.27 -0.01
N ALA A 43 6.28 2.38 -0.46
CA ALA A 43 5.91 3.14 -1.64
C ALA A 43 4.80 4.12 -1.34
N PHE A 44 4.89 5.27 -2.02
CA PHE A 44 3.96 6.38 -1.92
C PHE A 44 3.28 6.53 -3.27
N PHE A 45 1.99 6.19 -3.30
CA PHE A 45 1.13 6.32 -4.45
C PHE A 45 0.36 7.62 -4.36
N VAL A 46 0.31 8.35 -5.45
CA VAL A 46 -0.40 9.62 -5.55
C VAL A 46 -1.30 9.56 -6.78
N ALA A 47 -2.59 9.78 -6.58
CA ALA A 47 -3.58 9.85 -7.63
C ALA A 47 -4.48 11.08 -7.44
N PRO A 48 -5.16 11.50 -8.53
CA PRO A 48 -6.23 12.47 -8.46
C PRO A 48 -7.23 12.10 -7.37
N GLY A 49 -7.61 13.07 -6.56
CA GLY A 49 -8.65 12.86 -5.57
C GLY A 49 -9.97 12.52 -6.25
N SER A 50 -10.89 11.89 -5.50
CA SER A 50 -12.17 11.39 -6.02
C SER A 50 -13.06 12.44 -6.73
N TRP A 51 -12.76 13.73 -6.56
CA TRP A 51 -13.48 14.87 -7.14
C TRP A 51 -12.77 15.50 -8.35
N CYS A 52 -11.57 15.04 -8.69
CA CYS A 52 -10.75 15.54 -9.81
C CYS A 52 -10.98 14.72 -11.08
N TYR A 53 -12.02 15.07 -11.84
CA TYR A 53 -12.41 14.35 -13.06
C TYR A 53 -11.57 14.65 -14.31
N TRP A 54 -10.61 15.59 -14.23
CA TRP A 54 -9.86 16.15 -15.37
C TRP A 54 -8.38 15.75 -15.41
N THR A 55 -7.85 15.15 -14.33
CA THR A 55 -6.48 14.65 -14.29
C THR A 55 -6.52 13.13 -14.23
N THR A 56 -5.64 12.50 -15.00
CA THR A 56 -5.40 11.05 -15.00
C THR A 56 -3.96 10.74 -14.58
N ILE A 57 -3.25 11.75 -14.07
CA ILE A 57 -1.84 11.66 -13.70
C ILE A 57 -1.75 11.01 -12.34
N TRP A 58 -1.15 9.83 -12.30
CA TRP A 58 -0.73 9.19 -11.06
C TRP A 58 0.78 9.01 -11.06
N SER A 59 1.34 8.93 -9.86
CA SER A 59 2.75 8.62 -9.69
C SER A 59 2.99 7.65 -8.55
N VAL A 60 4.01 6.82 -8.71
CA VAL A 60 4.49 5.93 -7.67
C VAL A 60 5.92 6.29 -7.33
N TRP A 61 6.16 6.54 -6.06
CA TRP A 61 7.48 6.75 -5.47
C TRP A 61 7.83 5.57 -4.60
N VAL A 62 9.06 5.09 -4.67
CA VAL A 62 9.54 3.97 -3.86
C VAL A 62 10.74 4.42 -3.05
N MET A 63 10.69 4.21 -1.74
CA MET A 63 11.78 4.48 -0.80
C MET A 63 12.70 3.26 -0.79
N ASN A 64 13.84 3.37 -1.48
CA ASN A 64 14.78 2.25 -1.57
C ASN A 64 15.46 1.96 -0.22
N GLU A 65 15.59 2.97 0.64
CA GLU A 65 16.16 2.85 1.98
C GLU A 65 15.22 3.53 2.99
N PHE A 66 14.68 2.73 3.91
CA PHE A 66 13.67 3.21 4.84
C PHE A 66 14.21 4.36 5.71
N GLY A 67 13.44 5.46 5.82
CA GLY A 67 13.81 6.64 6.60
C GLY A 67 14.76 7.61 5.89
N VAL A 68 15.35 7.25 4.75
CA VAL A 68 16.25 8.13 3.99
C VAL A 68 15.46 8.85 2.89
N VAL A 69 15.29 10.17 3.05
CA VAL A 69 14.45 11.02 2.17
C VAL A 69 14.97 11.03 0.74
N GLU A 70 16.28 11.07 0.56
CA GLU A 70 16.95 11.09 -0.74
C GLU A 70 16.82 9.74 -1.47
N SER A 71 16.41 8.67 -0.78
CA SER A 71 16.21 7.35 -1.37
C SER A 71 14.87 7.18 -2.09
N TRP A 72 13.98 8.17 -1.97
CA TRP A 72 12.74 8.21 -2.73
C TRP A 72 13.04 8.32 -4.23
N VAL A 73 12.70 7.28 -4.97
CA VAL A 73 12.80 7.27 -6.43
C VAL A 73 11.41 7.27 -7.04
N LYS A 74 11.15 8.26 -7.88
CA LYS A 74 9.97 8.26 -8.75
C LYS A 74 10.13 7.11 -9.74
N LYS A 75 9.34 6.06 -9.57
CA LYS A 75 9.40 4.91 -10.48
C LYS A 75 8.56 5.15 -11.71
N PHE A 76 7.39 5.77 -11.55
CA PHE A 76 6.41 5.87 -12.62
C PHE A 76 5.62 7.17 -12.59
N ASN A 77 5.31 7.65 -13.80
CA ASN A 77 4.38 8.72 -14.11
C ASN A 77 3.56 8.23 -15.30
N GLY A 78 2.28 8.00 -15.11
CA GLY A 78 1.41 7.50 -16.17
C GLY A 78 0.19 8.38 -16.32
N GLU A 79 -0.22 8.54 -17.57
CA GLU A 79 -1.58 8.91 -17.92
C GLU A 79 -2.26 7.58 -18.29
N THR A 80 -3.39 7.25 -17.67
CA THR A 80 -4.26 6.19 -18.20
C THR A 80 -5.54 6.82 -18.70
N ASP A 81 -6.14 6.20 -19.72
CA ASP A 81 -7.47 6.61 -20.19
C ASP A 81 -8.54 6.37 -19.11
N GLU A 82 -8.28 5.44 -18.19
CA GLU A 82 -9.12 5.16 -17.04
C GLU A 82 -8.81 6.14 -15.89
N LYS A 83 -9.87 6.69 -15.31
CA LYS A 83 -9.78 7.52 -14.11
C LYS A 83 -9.50 6.62 -12.92
N ALA A 84 -8.22 6.31 -12.72
CA ALA A 84 -7.74 5.65 -11.51
C ALA A 84 -8.19 6.49 -10.31
N LYS A 85 -9.08 5.94 -9.48
CA LYS A 85 -9.52 6.60 -8.26
C LYS A 85 -8.48 6.34 -7.19
N TRP A 86 -8.40 5.12 -6.66
CA TRP A 86 -7.51 4.82 -5.53
C TRP A 86 -6.84 3.44 -5.66
N PRO A 87 -5.58 3.28 -5.19
CA PRO A 87 -4.94 1.97 -5.10
C PRO A 87 -5.51 1.20 -3.91
N ILE A 88 -5.83 -0.08 -4.10
CA ILE A 88 -6.35 -0.95 -3.03
C ILE A 88 -5.21 -1.75 -2.37
N GLY A 89 -4.19 -2.11 -3.14
CA GLY A 89 -3.08 -2.92 -2.65
C GLY A 89 -2.14 -3.34 -3.75
N VAL A 90 -1.21 -4.23 -3.40
CA VAL A 90 -0.19 -4.75 -4.32
C VAL A 90 -0.31 -6.27 -4.39
N THR A 91 -0.37 -6.83 -5.60
CA THR A 91 -0.41 -8.27 -5.82
C THR A 91 0.96 -8.91 -5.55
N LYS A 92 0.99 -10.23 -5.38
CA LYS A 92 2.24 -11.01 -5.29
C LYS A 92 3.16 -10.86 -6.52
N ASN A 93 2.61 -10.44 -7.65
CA ASN A 93 3.35 -10.19 -8.89
C ASN A 93 3.86 -8.75 -8.99
N ASN A 94 3.71 -7.95 -7.92
CA ASN A 94 4.03 -6.52 -7.89
C ASN A 94 3.20 -5.71 -8.89
N GLU A 95 1.94 -6.10 -9.10
CA GLU A 95 0.94 -5.27 -9.79
C GLU A 95 0.22 -4.44 -8.72
N ILE A 96 -0.06 -3.17 -8.96
CA ILE A 96 -0.94 -2.41 -8.08
C ILE A 96 -2.38 -2.64 -8.53
N ILE A 97 -3.23 -2.96 -7.56
CA ILE A 97 -4.66 -3.05 -7.75
C ILE A 97 -5.22 -1.64 -7.68
N ILE A 98 -5.86 -1.18 -8.76
CA ILE A 98 -6.44 0.15 -8.88
C ILE A 98 -7.95 -0.01 -9.02
N TYR A 99 -8.69 0.76 -8.22
CA TYR A 99 -10.13 0.92 -8.38
C TYR A 99 -10.42 2.06 -9.36
N THR A 100 -11.29 1.81 -10.33
CA THR A 100 -11.78 2.81 -11.30
C THR A 100 -13.29 2.97 -11.15
N ASP A 101 -13.88 3.86 -11.95
CA ASP A 101 -15.35 4.03 -11.97
C ASP A 101 -16.10 2.79 -12.45
N GLU A 102 -15.49 1.99 -13.31
CA GLU A 102 -16.15 0.93 -14.06
C GLU A 102 -15.66 -0.46 -13.65
N SER A 103 -14.45 -0.56 -13.12
CA SER A 103 -13.80 -1.85 -12.89
C SER A 103 -12.71 -1.76 -11.81
N MET A 104 -12.09 -2.91 -11.57
CA MET A 104 -10.84 -3.00 -10.83
C MET A 104 -9.79 -3.60 -11.76
N ILE A 105 -8.63 -2.97 -11.83
CA ILE A 105 -7.53 -3.42 -12.70
C ILE A 105 -6.32 -3.78 -11.86
N ALA A 106 -5.57 -4.80 -12.29
CA ALA A 106 -4.20 -5.01 -11.85
C ALA A 106 -3.26 -4.35 -12.85
N TYR A 107 -2.55 -3.31 -12.42
CA TYR A 107 -1.62 -2.56 -13.25
C TYR A 107 -0.17 -2.89 -12.91
N ASN A 108 0.59 -3.33 -13.90
CA ASN A 108 2.03 -3.53 -13.78
C ASN A 108 2.77 -2.32 -14.35
N PHE A 109 3.41 -1.55 -13.47
CA PHE A 109 4.10 -0.34 -13.92
C PHE A 109 5.35 -0.56 -14.78
N GLU A 110 6.05 -1.67 -14.60
CA GLU A 110 7.28 -1.95 -15.36
C GLU A 110 6.97 -2.25 -16.82
N THR A 111 5.92 -3.04 -17.04
CA THR A 111 5.45 -3.42 -18.38
C THR A 111 4.44 -2.43 -18.96
N LYS A 112 3.88 -1.54 -18.12
CA LYS A 112 2.77 -0.64 -18.44
C LYS A 112 1.51 -1.36 -18.94
N MET A 113 1.34 -2.62 -18.55
CA MET A 113 0.17 -3.42 -18.90
C MET A 113 -0.82 -3.47 -17.74
N SER A 114 -2.10 -3.35 -18.06
CA SER A 114 -3.20 -3.66 -17.16
C SER A 114 -3.83 -5.00 -17.53
N ARG A 115 -4.52 -5.59 -16.56
CA ARG A 115 -5.52 -6.64 -16.80
C ARG A 115 -6.70 -6.42 -15.88
N ASP A 116 -7.87 -6.75 -16.40
CA ASP A 116 -9.11 -6.65 -15.62
C ASP A 116 -9.11 -7.68 -14.49
N LEU A 117 -9.53 -7.24 -13.33
CA LEU A 117 -9.91 -8.11 -12.23
C LEU A 117 -11.43 -8.28 -12.31
N ILE A 118 -11.87 -9.53 -12.39
CA ILE A 118 -13.31 -9.84 -12.45
C ILE A 118 -13.93 -9.31 -11.15
N TYR A 119 -14.69 -8.22 -11.28
CA TYR A 119 -15.40 -7.57 -10.19
C TYR A 119 -16.85 -7.38 -10.62
N ASP A 120 -17.78 -7.99 -9.87
CA ASP A 120 -19.21 -7.79 -10.04
C ASP A 120 -19.62 -6.65 -9.09
N SER A 121 -19.72 -5.45 -9.64
CA SER A 121 -19.86 -4.20 -8.89
C SER A 121 -21.25 -4.06 -8.27
N SER A 122 -21.40 -4.31 -6.96
CA SER A 122 -22.60 -3.84 -6.24
C SER A 122 -22.49 -3.66 -4.72
N VAL A 123 -21.31 -3.70 -4.09
CA VAL A 123 -21.27 -3.54 -2.62
C VAL A 123 -20.08 -2.73 -2.13
N ASP A 124 -20.37 -1.81 -1.21
CA ASP A 124 -19.41 -1.23 -0.27
C ASP A 124 -18.63 -2.38 0.38
N SER A 125 -17.39 -2.55 -0.07
CA SER A 125 -16.54 -3.66 0.32
C SER A 125 -15.39 -3.12 1.16
N SER A 126 -15.21 -3.71 2.33
CA SER A 126 -14.01 -3.49 3.15
C SER A 126 -12.93 -4.46 2.70
N TRP A 127 -11.81 -3.92 2.25
CA TRP A 127 -10.69 -4.71 1.75
C TRP A 127 -9.66 -4.94 2.86
N LEU A 128 -9.25 -6.19 3.03
CA LEU A 128 -8.20 -6.56 3.99
C LEU A 128 -7.03 -7.17 3.22
N ASN A 129 -5.84 -6.60 3.41
CA ASN A 129 -4.61 -7.24 2.95
C ASN A 129 -4.35 -8.48 3.81
N TYR A 130 -4.56 -9.66 3.24
CA TYR A 130 -4.20 -10.92 3.90
C TYR A 130 -2.74 -11.24 3.62
N THR A 131 -1.90 -11.16 4.65
CA THR A 131 -0.55 -11.72 4.63
C THR A 131 -0.60 -13.02 5.44
N GLY A 132 -0.42 -14.16 4.76
CA GLY A 132 -0.39 -15.46 5.43
C GLY A 132 0.80 -15.53 6.39
N SER A 133 0.54 -15.55 7.69
CA SER A 133 1.55 -15.86 8.70
C SER A 133 1.53 -17.36 8.96
N LEU A 134 2.64 -18.05 8.68
CA LEU A 134 2.82 -19.45 9.06
C LEU A 134 3.21 -19.51 10.55
N VAL A 135 2.25 -19.26 11.43
CA VAL A 135 2.38 -19.73 12.82
C VAL A 135 1.72 -21.10 12.86
N PHE A 136 2.54 -22.15 12.92
CA PHE A 136 2.04 -23.46 13.33
C PHE A 136 1.56 -23.34 14.78
N LEU A 137 0.26 -23.47 15.01
CA LEU A 137 -0.30 -23.69 16.34
C LEU A 137 0.04 -25.13 16.74
N ASP A 138 1.18 -25.34 17.40
CA ASP A 138 1.44 -26.60 18.09
C ASP A 138 0.56 -26.67 19.35
N GLU A 139 -0.57 -27.39 19.25
CA GLU A 139 -1.53 -27.69 20.32
C GLU A 139 -0.97 -28.63 21.43
N LYS A 140 0.33 -28.58 21.74
CA LYS A 140 0.90 -29.42 22.79
C LYS A 140 1.99 -28.71 23.58
N ASN A 141 1.58 -27.77 24.43
CA ASN A 141 2.30 -27.48 25.67
C ASN A 141 1.33 -26.83 26.65
N GLU A 142 0.63 -27.67 27.41
CA GLU A 142 0.18 -27.45 28.79
C GLU A 142 -0.80 -28.57 29.13
N LEU A 143 -0.40 -29.49 30.02
CA LEU A 143 -1.27 -30.25 30.96
C LEU A 143 -0.54 -31.41 31.71
N VAL A 144 0.80 -31.43 31.80
CA VAL A 144 1.48 -32.36 32.72
C VAL A 144 2.53 -31.64 33.57
N GLU A 145 2.10 -30.68 34.41
CA GLU A 145 2.87 -30.29 35.60
C GLU A 145 2.05 -30.06 36.88
N ASN A 146 0.74 -30.38 36.88
CA ASN A 146 -0.07 -30.35 38.11
C ASN A 146 -0.59 -31.75 38.49
N ALA A 147 0.32 -32.67 38.78
CA ALA A 147 0.01 -33.92 39.48
C ALA A 147 1.20 -34.44 40.31
N SER A 148 1.90 -33.55 41.03
CA SER A 148 2.93 -33.94 42.01
C SER A 148 2.92 -33.01 43.22
N SER A 149 1.76 -32.82 43.85
CA SER A 149 1.65 -32.23 45.20
C SER A 149 0.31 -32.58 45.81
N SER A 150 0.18 -33.78 46.38
CA SER A 150 -0.74 -34.12 47.48
C SER A 150 -0.58 -35.61 47.84
N VAL A 151 0.23 -35.88 48.86
CA VAL A 151 -0.01 -36.68 50.09
C VAL A 151 1.36 -37.07 50.66
#